data_AF-A0A3D5I3T4-F1
#
_entry.id   AF-A0A3D5I3T4-F1
#
_cell.length_a   1.000
_cell.length_b   1.000
_cell.length_c   1.000
_cell.angle_alpha   90.00
_cell.angle_beta   90.00
_cell.angle_gamma   90.00
#
_symmetry.space_group_name_H-M   'P 1'
#
loop_
_entity.id
_entity.type
_entity.pdbx_description
1 polymer ?
#
loop_
_entity_poly.entity_id
_entity_poly.type
_entity_poly.pdbx_seq_one_letter_code
_entity_poly.pdbx_strand_id
1 'polypeptide(L)'
;MSKPRKPYIDENGETRELDAAFFKKGVRGRPPMPDGATKERITIRLDRDLVEHYRASGRGWQSMINSDLRKVTKLENTKKQDQ
;
A
#
# COMPACT_ATOMS: atom_id res chain seq x y z
N MET A 1 17.40 1.19 -21.41
CA MET A 1 16.96 -0.22 -21.39
C MET A 1 17.59 -0.89 -20.16
N SER A 2 16.79 -1.25 -19.16
CA SER A 2 17.30 -1.92 -17.95
C SER A 2 17.73 -3.35 -18.31
N LYS A 3 18.94 -3.76 -17.94
CA LYS A 3 19.44 -5.13 -18.22
C LYS A 3 18.52 -6.15 -17.53
N PRO A 4 18.15 -7.27 -18.19
CA PRO A 4 17.30 -8.29 -17.57
C PRO A 4 18.01 -8.87 -16.33
N ARG A 5 17.24 -9.05 -15.25
CA ARG A 5 17.75 -9.68 -14.02
C ARG A 5 18.13 -11.12 -14.36
N LYS A 6 19.34 -11.54 -14.00
CA LYS A 6 19.81 -12.90 -14.25
C LYS A 6 18.83 -13.91 -13.61
N PRO A 7 18.39 -14.96 -14.33
CA PRO A 7 17.49 -15.97 -13.78
C PRO A 7 18.15 -16.65 -12.56
N TYR A 8 17.31 -17.04 -11.59
CA TYR A 8 17.74 -17.67 -10.34
C TYR A 8 18.09 -19.15 -10.52
N ILE A 9 17.65 -19.72 -11.64
CA ILE A 9 17.90 -21.07 -12.11
C ILE A 9 18.90 -20.96 -13.26
N ASP A 10 19.96 -21.75 -13.24
CA ASP A 10 20.92 -21.82 -14.34
C ASP A 10 20.46 -22.78 -15.45
N GLU A 11 21.26 -22.89 -16.51
CA GLU A 11 20.94 -23.75 -17.68
C GLU A 11 20.90 -25.25 -17.32
N ASN A 12 21.42 -25.64 -16.16
CA ASN A 12 21.42 -27.00 -15.63
C ASN A 12 20.25 -27.28 -14.68
N GLY A 13 19.39 -26.29 -14.43
CA GLY A 13 18.26 -26.41 -13.51
C GLY A 13 18.65 -26.28 -12.04
N GLU A 14 19.89 -25.91 -11.72
CA GLU A 14 20.34 -25.75 -10.35
C GLU A 14 19.92 -24.39 -9.79
N THR A 15 19.34 -24.43 -8.58
CA THR A 15 18.96 -23.23 -7.85
C THR A 15 20.18 -22.68 -7.14
N ARG A 16 20.53 -21.41 -7.39
CA ARG A 16 21.70 -20.78 -6.75
C ARG A 16 21.55 -20.75 -5.23
N GLU A 17 22.60 -21.17 -4.52
CA GLU A 17 22.64 -21.08 -3.06
C GLU A 17 22.49 -19.63 -2.59
N LEU A 18 21.72 -19.41 -1.51
CA LEU A 18 21.57 -18.10 -0.89
C LEU A 18 22.85 -17.74 -0.13
N ASP A 19 23.81 -17.18 -0.85
CA ASP A 19 25.08 -16.75 -0.31
C ASP A 19 24.99 -15.44 0.51
N ALA A 20 26.09 -15.08 1.16
CA ALA A 20 26.18 -13.83 1.91
C ALA A 20 25.90 -12.58 1.04
N ALA A 21 26.16 -12.65 -0.28
CA ALA A 21 25.90 -11.55 -1.20
C ALA A 21 24.40 -11.36 -1.48
N PHE A 22 23.61 -12.44 -1.50
CA PHE A 22 22.15 -12.41 -1.56
C PHE A 22 21.56 -11.71 -0.34
N PHE A 23 21.96 -12.13 0.87
CA PHE A 23 21.45 -11.53 2.11
C PHE A 23 21.91 -10.08 2.30
N LYS A 24 23.09 -9.70 1.79
CA LYS A 24 23.54 -8.30 1.78
C LYS A 24 22.65 -7.37 0.95
N LYS A 25 21.94 -7.91 -0.06
CA LYS A 25 20.98 -7.15 -0.89
C LYS A 25 19.52 -7.32 -0.44
N GLY A 26 19.26 -8.23 0.50
CA GLY A 26 17.93 -8.43 1.06
C GLY A 26 17.49 -7.21 1.86
N VAL A 27 16.50 -6.48 1.35
CA VAL A 27 15.84 -5.41 2.11
C VAL A 27 14.96 -6.09 3.16
N ARG A 28 15.22 -5.84 4.45
CA ARG A 28 14.42 -6.40 5.54
C ARG A 28 13.08 -5.67 5.62
N GLY A 29 11.99 -6.41 5.77
CA GLY A 29 10.65 -5.88 6.01
C GLY A 29 9.74 -5.84 4.77
N ARG A 30 8.51 -5.35 4.95
CA ARG A 30 7.54 -5.15 3.86
C ARG A 30 8.12 -4.12 2.89
N PRO A 31 7.95 -4.30 1.56
CA PRO A 31 8.32 -3.29 0.59
C PRO A 31 7.73 -1.92 0.98
N PRO A 32 8.48 -0.82 0.86
CA PRO A 32 7.96 0.51 1.11
C PRO A 32 6.77 0.76 0.18
N MET A 33 5.71 1.34 0.73
CA MET A 33 4.53 1.68 -0.05
C MET A 33 4.90 2.84 -1.01
N PRO A 34 4.47 2.82 -2.28
CA PRO A 34 4.85 3.86 -3.23
C PRO A 34 4.39 5.24 -2.75
N ASP A 35 5.18 6.27 -3.09
CA ASP A 35 4.91 7.63 -2.68
C ASP A 35 3.50 8.09 -3.09
N GLY A 36 2.80 8.72 -2.15
CA GLY A 36 1.40 9.14 -2.32
C GLY A 36 0.35 8.03 -2.19
N ALA A 37 0.70 6.78 -1.92
CA ALA A 37 -0.28 5.73 -1.56
C ALA A 37 -0.63 5.71 -0.07
N THR A 38 0.13 6.42 0.75
CA THR A 38 -0.11 6.58 2.19
C THR A 38 -1.22 7.59 2.45
N LYS A 39 -2.19 7.25 3.31
CA LYS A 39 -3.20 8.19 3.80
C LYS A 39 -2.54 9.20 4.74
N GLU A 40 -2.85 10.48 4.56
CA GLU A 40 -2.35 11.51 5.47
C GLU A 40 -3.08 11.44 6.82
N ARG A 41 -2.31 11.49 7.92
CA ARG A 41 -2.86 11.53 9.28
C ARG A 41 -3.11 12.98 9.67
N ILE A 42 -4.37 13.40 9.60
CA ILE A 42 -4.80 14.74 10.03
C ILE A 42 -5.65 14.67 11.30
N THR A 43 -5.62 15.74 12.11
CA THR A 43 -6.50 15.91 13.28
C THR A 43 -7.55 16.95 12.94
N ILE A 44 -8.79 16.51 12.71
CA ILE A 44 -9.94 17.37 12.43
C ILE A 44 -11.03 17.14 13.48
N ARG A 45 -11.88 18.15 13.70
CA ARG A 45 -13.09 18.02 14.51
C ARG A 45 -14.29 17.83 13.58
N LEU A 46 -15.15 16.89 13.92
CA LEU A 46 -16.39 16.58 13.21
C LEU A 46 -17.54 16.71 14.20
N ASP A 47 -18.74 16.94 13.69
CA ASP A 47 -19.95 17.01 14.50
C ASP A 47 -20.21 15.67 15.21
N ARG A 48 -20.78 15.77 16.41
CA ARG A 48 -20.92 14.62 17.31
C ARG A 48 -21.89 13.58 16.78
N ASP A 49 -23.02 14.02 16.23
CA ASP A 49 -24.04 13.19 15.59
C ASP A 49 -23.48 12.43 14.38
N LEU A 50 -22.66 13.07 13.57
CA LEU A 50 -21.96 12.44 12.44
C LEU A 50 -21.05 11.32 12.94
N VAL A 51 -20.24 11.60 13.96
CA VAL A 51 -19.32 10.60 14.54
C VAL A 51 -20.10 9.43 15.17
N GLU A 52 -21.21 9.70 15.84
CA GLU A 52 -22.09 8.67 16.42
C GLU A 52 -22.72 7.79 15.34
N HIS A 53 -23.24 8.38 14.26
CA HIS A 53 -23.77 7.65 13.10
C HIS A 53 -22.73 6.69 12.53
N TYR A 54 -21.52 7.19 12.23
CA TYR A 54 -20.48 6.34 11.66
C TYR A 54 -20.01 5.30 12.68
N ARG A 55 -19.86 5.63 13.96
CA ARG A 55 -19.46 4.63 14.98
C ARG A 55 -20.48 3.49 15.11
N ALA A 56 -21.77 3.76 14.92
CA ALA A 56 -22.82 2.75 14.94
C ALA A 56 -22.67 1.71 13.81
N SER A 57 -22.01 2.04 12.69
CA SER A 57 -21.73 1.08 11.62
C SER A 57 -20.64 0.06 11.96
N GLY A 58 -19.92 0.26 13.07
CA GLY A 58 -18.98 -0.71 13.62
C GLY A 58 -17.55 -0.60 13.06
N ARG A 59 -16.88 -1.75 12.90
CA ARG A 59 -15.47 -1.81 12.51
C ARG A 59 -15.28 -1.18 11.12
N GLY A 60 -14.38 -0.20 11.04
CA GLY A 60 -14.03 0.45 9.77
C GLY A 60 -14.80 1.73 9.45
N TRP A 61 -15.55 2.29 10.42
CA TRP A 61 -16.28 3.56 10.26
C TRP A 61 -15.42 4.74 9.76
N GLN A 62 -14.14 4.79 10.14
CA GLN A 62 -13.19 5.79 9.62
C GLN A 62 -12.88 5.61 8.11
N SER A 63 -12.93 4.38 7.61
CA SER A 63 -12.80 4.13 6.17
C SER A 63 -14.08 4.51 5.43
N MET A 64 -15.25 4.37 6.07
CA MET A 64 -16.54 4.79 5.51
C MET A 64 -16.60 6.30 5.32
N ILE A 65 -16.26 7.08 6.35
CA ILE A 65 -16.25 8.55 6.24
C ILE A 65 -15.31 9.02 5.11
N ASN A 66 -14.13 8.40 4.98
CA ASN A 66 -13.22 8.71 3.87
C ASN A 66 -13.80 8.32 2.50
N SER A 67 -14.57 7.23 2.41
CA SER A 67 -15.26 6.83 1.18
C SER A 67 -16.33 7.84 0.79
N ASP A 68 -17.13 8.30 1.75
CA ASP A 68 -18.20 9.26 1.49
C ASP A 68 -17.66 10.64 1.12
N LEU A 69 -16.58 11.10 1.79
CA LEU A 69 -15.88 12.32 1.41
C LEU A 69 -15.36 12.27 -0.03
N ARG A 70 -14.83 11.11 -0.47
CA ARG A 70 -14.39 10.91 -1.87
C ARG A 70 -15.54 11.00 -2.87
N LYS A 71 -16.69 10.41 -2.55
CA LYS A 71 -17.89 10.49 -3.40
C LYS A 71 -18.36 11.94 -3.56
N VAL A 72 -18.44 12.69 -2.46
CA VAL A 72 -18.91 14.10 -2.46
C VAL A 72 -17.96 14.99 -3.25
N THR A 73 -16.65 14.80 -3.06
CA THR A 73 -15.61 15.59 -3.75
C THR A 73 -15.34 15.15 -5.18
N LYS A 74 -15.98 14.07 -5.66
CA LYS A 74 -15.73 13.43 -6.96
C LYS A 74 -14.25 13.08 -7.18
N LEU A 75 -13.55 12.79 -6.09
CA LEU A 75 -12.19 12.28 -6.12
C LEU A 75 -12.27 10.78 -6.43
N GLU A 76 -12.38 10.45 -7.72
CA GLU A 76 -12.34 9.08 -8.22
C GLU A 76 -11.09 8.35 -7.69
N ASN A 77 -11.21 7.04 -7.46
CA ASN A 77 -10.07 6.18 -7.13
C ASN A 77 -9.20 5.96 -8.37
N THR A 78 -8.58 7.01 -8.90
CA THR A 78 -7.55 6.94 -9.93
C THR A 78 -6.24 6.49 -9.30
N LYS A 79 -6.18 5.22 -8.91
CA LYS A 79 -4.91 4.51 -8.85
C LYS A 79 -5.01 3.26 -9.71
N LYS A 80 -4.76 3.45 -11.01
CA LYS A 80 -4.04 2.47 -11.81
C LYS A 80 -2.78 2.10 -11.01
N GLN A 81 -2.77 0.90 -10.46
CA GLN A 81 -1.54 0.22 -10.10
C GLN A 81 -0.89 -0.18 -11.43
N ASP A 82 -0.08 0.71 -11.98
CA ASP A 82 0.83 0.39 -13.07
C ASP A 82 2.15 1.10 -12.74
N GLN A 83 2.97 0.40 -11.96
CA GLN A 83 4.44 0.45 -11.90
C GLN A 83 4.96 -0.50 -10.82
#